data_AF-A0A3Q3FTG4-F1
#
_entry.id   AF-A0A3Q3FTG4-F1
#
_cell.length_a   1.000
_cell.length_b   1.000
_cell.length_c   1.000
_cell.angle_alpha   90.00
_cell.angle_beta   90.00
_cell.angle_gamma   90.00
#
_symmetry.space_group_name_H-M   'P 1'
#
loop_
_entity.id
_entity.type
_entity.pdbx_description
1 polymer ?
#
loop_
_entity_poly.entity_id
_entity_poly.type
_entity_poly.pdbx_seq_one_letter_code
_entity_poly.pdbx_strand_id
1 'polypeptide(L)'
;MSSVSVVESCVSQDDTDHRNNQVKRAVRVSSVVTHEVLSLGADVLPEYKLQTPRIQKWTILHYSPFKAVWDWVILLLVIYTAIFTPYSATFLLSDQEEAAMQTCGYSCSPLNVVDLIVDIMFIVDIIINFRTTYVNSNDEVVSQSTKIAVHYFKGWFLIDMVAAIPFDLLIYRSGEETTTLIGLLKTARLLRLVRVARKLDRYSEYGAAVLFLLMCTFALIAHWLACIWYAIGSVERTTSHGVGWLATLGGQLGKPFNESIMGSGPSIRDKYVTALYFTFSSLTSKIFSICVMLVGALMYASIFGNVSAIIQRLYSGTARYHAQMMRVREFIRFHQIPNPLRQLDLHLVCRAHHDLHLGL
;
A
#
# COMPACT_ATOMS: atom_id res chain seq x y z
N MET A 1 70.95 -0.13 -78.39
CA MET A 1 69.54 -0.21 -77.97
C MET A 1 69.15 -1.69 -77.95
N SER A 2 68.88 -2.27 -76.77
CA SER A 2 68.09 -3.50 -76.55
C SER A 2 68.28 -4.11 -75.14
N SER A 3 69.27 -3.66 -74.35
CA SER A 3 69.53 -4.23 -73.01
C SER A 3 69.01 -3.39 -71.84
N VAL A 4 68.62 -2.13 -72.08
CA VAL A 4 68.19 -1.19 -71.02
C VAL A 4 66.65 -1.17 -70.87
N SER A 5 65.90 -1.46 -71.93
CA SER A 5 64.42 -1.46 -71.92
C SER A 5 63.78 -2.68 -71.23
N VAL A 6 64.54 -3.75 -70.99
CA VAL A 6 64.03 -4.99 -70.34
C VAL A 6 64.12 -4.89 -68.81
N VAL A 7 65.09 -4.14 -68.28
CA VAL A 7 65.31 -4.03 -66.83
C VAL A 7 64.31 -3.08 -66.17
N GLU A 8 63.93 -1.98 -66.84
CA GLU A 8 62.93 -1.02 -66.33
C GLU A 8 61.49 -1.57 -66.32
N SER A 9 61.15 -2.49 -67.23
CA SER A 9 59.86 -3.20 -67.17
C SER A 9 59.80 -4.23 -66.04
N CYS A 10 60.89 -4.96 -65.76
CA CYS A 10 60.90 -5.93 -64.66
C CYS A 10 60.81 -5.25 -63.28
N VAL A 11 61.48 -4.11 -63.07
CA VAL A 11 61.42 -3.38 -61.78
C VAL A 11 60.04 -2.75 -61.54
N SER A 12 59.39 -2.24 -62.59
CA SER A 12 58.05 -1.65 -62.47
C SER A 12 56.95 -2.70 -62.25
N GLN A 13 57.12 -3.91 -62.80
CA GLN A 13 56.20 -5.05 -62.60
C GLN A 13 56.33 -5.64 -61.18
N ASP A 14 57.56 -5.72 -60.65
CA ASP A 14 57.83 -6.28 -59.32
C ASP A 14 57.31 -5.34 -58.21
N ASP A 15 57.48 -4.02 -58.37
CA ASP A 15 56.97 -3.02 -57.41
C ASP A 15 55.42 -2.94 -57.39
N THR A 16 54.77 -3.14 -58.54
CA THR A 16 53.30 -3.20 -58.64
C THR A 16 52.74 -4.51 -58.08
N ASP A 17 53.41 -5.64 -58.27
CA ASP A 17 52.98 -6.93 -57.72
C ASP A 17 53.22 -7.03 -56.21
N HIS A 18 54.32 -6.46 -55.70
CA HIS A 18 54.57 -6.35 -54.26
C HIS A 18 53.53 -5.50 -53.55
N ARG A 19 53.13 -4.37 -54.17
CA ARG A 19 52.10 -3.47 -53.64
C ARG A 19 50.72 -4.12 -53.68
N ASN A 20 50.38 -4.83 -54.77
CA ASN A 20 49.13 -5.57 -54.88
C ASN A 20 49.03 -6.73 -53.88
N ASN A 21 50.13 -7.44 -53.62
CA ASN A 21 50.17 -8.50 -52.61
C ASN A 21 50.05 -7.97 -51.18
N GLN A 22 50.61 -6.79 -50.87
CA GLN A 22 50.39 -6.14 -49.58
C GLN A 22 48.93 -5.71 -49.40
N VAL A 23 48.30 -5.13 -50.43
CA VAL A 23 46.87 -4.76 -50.37
C VAL A 23 45.98 -6.00 -50.24
N LYS A 24 46.22 -7.06 -51.02
CA LYS A 24 45.49 -8.34 -50.90
C LYS A 24 45.65 -8.96 -49.52
N ARG A 25 46.83 -8.86 -48.92
CA ARG A 25 47.09 -9.37 -47.56
C ARG A 25 46.39 -8.52 -46.50
N ALA A 26 46.39 -7.19 -46.63
CA ALA A 26 45.67 -6.29 -45.73
C ALA A 26 44.14 -6.48 -45.80
N VAL A 27 43.58 -6.63 -47.00
CA VAL A 27 42.15 -6.94 -47.20
C VAL A 27 41.80 -8.31 -46.63
N ARG A 28 42.67 -9.32 -46.82
CA ARG A 28 42.46 -10.66 -46.24
C ARG A 28 42.52 -10.65 -44.72
N VAL A 29 43.51 -9.96 -44.13
CA VAL A 29 43.63 -9.83 -42.66
C VAL A 29 42.43 -9.06 -42.11
N SER A 30 42.00 -7.97 -42.75
CA SER A 30 40.79 -7.25 -42.34
C SER A 30 39.55 -8.14 -42.42
N SER A 31 39.41 -8.97 -43.47
CA SER A 31 38.27 -9.88 -43.62
C SER A 31 38.25 -11.00 -42.57
N VAL A 32 39.42 -11.57 -42.24
CA VAL A 32 39.54 -12.62 -41.20
C VAL A 32 39.28 -12.03 -39.82
N VAL A 33 39.85 -10.85 -39.52
CA VAL A 33 39.59 -10.14 -38.25
C VAL A 33 38.12 -9.76 -38.14
N THR A 34 37.46 -9.28 -39.21
CA THR A 34 36.02 -9.01 -39.15
C THR A 34 35.20 -10.28 -38.94
N HIS A 35 35.59 -11.41 -39.52
CA HIS A 35 34.87 -12.68 -39.34
C HIS A 35 35.04 -13.24 -37.93
N GLU A 36 36.24 -13.11 -37.35
CA GLU A 36 36.57 -13.54 -36.00
C GLU A 36 35.93 -12.62 -34.94
N VAL A 37 35.90 -11.30 -35.17
CA VAL A 37 35.22 -10.31 -34.31
C VAL A 37 33.69 -10.45 -34.39
N LEU A 38 33.13 -10.75 -35.58
CA LEU A 38 31.70 -11.05 -35.73
C LEU A 38 31.31 -12.40 -35.10
N SER A 39 32.21 -13.39 -35.12
CA SER A 39 32.00 -14.69 -34.46
C SER A 39 32.09 -14.58 -32.94
N LEU A 40 33.04 -13.79 -32.40
CA LEU A 40 33.12 -13.52 -30.96
C LEU A 40 31.93 -12.69 -30.44
N GLY A 41 31.32 -11.85 -31.29
CA GLY A 41 30.10 -11.13 -30.95
C GLY A 41 28.89 -12.05 -30.70
N ALA A 42 28.85 -13.22 -31.35
CA ALA A 42 27.76 -14.18 -31.19
C ALA A 42 27.90 -15.06 -29.92
N ASP A 43 29.14 -15.28 -29.44
CA ASP A 43 29.43 -16.14 -28.29
C ASP A 43 29.70 -15.38 -26.98
N VAL A 44 29.81 -14.03 -27.00
CA VAL A 44 30.18 -13.20 -25.83
C VAL A 44 29.15 -12.14 -25.45
N LEU A 45 28.02 -12.03 -26.16
CA LEU A 45 26.85 -11.41 -25.54
C LEU A 45 26.25 -12.46 -24.59
N PRO A 46 26.38 -12.32 -23.25
CA PRO A 46 25.42 -12.99 -22.41
C PRO A 46 24.09 -12.44 -22.89
N GLU A 47 23.33 -13.29 -23.57
CA GLU A 47 21.93 -13.07 -23.82
C GLU A 47 21.36 -12.86 -22.42
N TYR A 48 21.27 -11.60 -21.98
CA TYR A 48 20.40 -11.17 -20.93
C TYR A 48 18.99 -11.32 -21.52
N LYS A 49 18.62 -12.58 -21.82
CA LYS A 49 17.26 -13.00 -21.65
C LYS A 49 16.99 -12.56 -20.22
N LEU A 50 16.23 -11.47 -20.12
CA LEU A 50 15.22 -11.31 -19.10
C LEU A 50 14.34 -12.56 -19.18
N GLN A 51 14.89 -13.70 -18.78
CA GLN A 51 14.20 -14.96 -18.72
C GLN A 51 13.36 -14.76 -17.48
N THR A 52 12.17 -14.19 -17.71
CA THR A 52 11.14 -14.05 -16.69
C THR A 52 11.10 -15.39 -15.97
N PRO A 53 11.49 -15.42 -14.68
CA PRO A 53 11.79 -16.66 -13.97
C PRO A 53 10.61 -17.60 -14.17
N ARG A 54 10.83 -18.83 -14.66
CA ARG A 54 9.75 -19.76 -15.07
C ARG A 54 8.63 -19.75 -14.04
N ILE A 55 7.56 -19.02 -14.34
CA ILE A 55 6.45 -18.81 -13.41
C ILE A 55 5.62 -20.08 -13.51
N GLN A 56 5.49 -20.82 -12.40
CA GLN A 56 4.58 -21.97 -12.36
C GLN A 56 3.15 -21.47 -12.62
N LYS A 57 2.34 -22.25 -13.36
CA LYS A 57 1.01 -21.88 -13.91
C LYS A 57 -0.06 -21.42 -12.89
N TRP A 58 0.25 -21.32 -11.60
CA TRP A 58 -0.69 -20.93 -10.53
C TRP A 58 -0.04 -20.08 -9.44
N THR A 59 1.01 -19.32 -9.76
CA THR A 59 1.69 -18.42 -8.81
C THR A 59 1.37 -16.97 -9.18
N ILE A 60 0.82 -16.22 -8.23
CA ILE A 60 0.54 -14.79 -8.40
C ILE A 60 1.80 -14.01 -8.07
N LEU A 61 2.15 -13.09 -8.96
CA LEU A 61 3.31 -12.25 -8.80
C LEU A 61 2.99 -11.10 -7.84
N HIS A 62 3.87 -10.82 -6.88
CA HIS A 62 3.61 -9.79 -5.87
C HIS A 62 3.40 -8.39 -6.45
N TYR A 63 3.92 -8.08 -7.64
CA TYR A 63 3.74 -6.80 -8.34
C TYR A 63 2.59 -6.82 -9.37
N SER A 64 1.83 -7.92 -9.45
CA SER A 64 0.71 -8.03 -10.39
C SER A 64 -0.36 -6.96 -10.08
N PRO A 65 -0.95 -6.30 -11.12
CA PRO A 65 -2.03 -5.34 -10.92
C PRO A 65 -3.24 -5.96 -10.22
N PHE A 66 -3.51 -7.25 -10.46
CA PHE A 66 -4.57 -7.98 -9.76
C PHE A 66 -4.30 -8.04 -8.25
N LYS A 67 -3.05 -8.32 -7.84
CA LYS A 67 -2.68 -8.38 -6.43
C LYS A 67 -2.78 -7.01 -5.76
N ALA A 68 -2.40 -5.95 -6.48
CA ALA A 68 -2.55 -4.58 -5.99
C ALA A 68 -4.03 -4.24 -5.72
N VAL A 69 -4.93 -4.51 -6.68
CA VAL A 69 -6.37 -4.30 -6.50
C VAL A 69 -6.92 -5.14 -5.34
N TRP A 70 -6.52 -6.41 -5.26
CA TRP A 70 -6.90 -7.29 -4.15
C TRP A 70 -6.45 -6.72 -2.79
N ASP A 71 -5.24 -6.18 -2.70
CA ASP A 71 -4.74 -5.57 -1.46
C ASP A 71 -5.53 -4.34 -1.04
N TRP A 72 -6.03 -3.54 -1.99
CA TRP A 72 -6.97 -2.44 -1.71
C TRP A 72 -8.33 -2.92 -1.23
N VAL A 73 -8.86 -4.00 -1.83
CA VAL A 73 -10.12 -4.62 -1.38
C VAL A 73 -9.96 -5.12 0.06
N ILE A 74 -8.90 -5.86 0.36
CA ILE A 74 -8.64 -6.34 1.73
C ILE A 74 -8.43 -5.19 2.70
N LEU A 75 -7.73 -4.12 2.30
CA LEU A 75 -7.59 -2.93 3.13
C LEU A 75 -8.95 -2.32 3.50
N LEU A 76 -9.85 -2.17 2.52
CA LEU A 76 -11.20 -1.65 2.76
C LEU A 76 -12.00 -2.58 3.70
N LEU A 77 -11.90 -3.89 3.51
CA LEU A 77 -12.54 -4.89 4.39
C LEU A 77 -11.99 -4.79 5.83
N VAL A 78 -10.68 -4.61 6.01
CA VAL A 78 -10.09 -4.44 7.35
C VAL A 78 -10.61 -3.16 8.01
N ILE A 79 -10.65 -2.04 7.29
CA ILE A 79 -11.19 -0.78 7.82
C ILE A 79 -12.67 -0.95 8.23
N TYR A 80 -13.48 -1.61 7.39
CA TYR A 80 -14.86 -1.95 7.73
C TYR A 80 -14.94 -2.73 9.05
N THR A 81 -14.16 -3.81 9.19
CA THR A 81 -14.18 -4.61 10.43
C THR A 81 -13.69 -3.82 11.66
N ALA A 82 -12.73 -2.92 11.49
CA ALA A 82 -12.20 -2.11 12.58
C ALA A 82 -13.19 -1.05 13.09
N ILE A 83 -14.12 -0.59 12.25
CA ILE A 83 -15.22 0.30 12.64
C ILE A 83 -16.37 -0.53 13.22
N PHE A 84 -16.79 -1.56 12.50
CA PHE A 84 -18.02 -2.29 12.77
C PHE A 84 -17.93 -3.21 13.99
N THR A 85 -16.77 -3.81 14.26
CA THR A 85 -16.57 -4.72 15.42
C THR A 85 -16.80 -4.01 16.76
N PRO A 86 -16.12 -2.89 17.10
CA PRO A 86 -16.37 -2.19 18.36
C PRO A 86 -17.76 -1.53 18.40
N TYR A 87 -18.27 -1.09 17.25
CA TYR A 87 -19.62 -0.53 17.16
C TYR A 87 -20.70 -1.55 17.54
N SER A 88 -20.68 -2.74 16.92
CA SER A 88 -21.59 -3.83 17.26
C SER A 88 -21.39 -4.31 18.70
N ALA A 89 -20.13 -4.40 19.17
CA ALA A 89 -19.82 -4.84 20.51
C ALA A 89 -20.31 -3.91 21.63
N THR A 90 -20.48 -2.62 21.35
CA THR A 90 -20.87 -1.62 22.37
C THR A 90 -22.31 -1.16 22.19
N PHE A 91 -22.71 -0.77 20.97
CA PHE A 91 -24.02 -0.17 20.70
C PHE A 91 -25.12 -1.18 20.37
N LEU A 92 -24.78 -2.33 19.76
CA LEU A 92 -25.79 -3.35 19.39
C LEU A 92 -26.01 -4.38 20.51
N LEU A 93 -24.94 -4.73 21.25
CA LEU A 93 -25.03 -5.58 22.45
C LEU A 93 -25.82 -4.92 23.59
N SER A 94 -25.85 -3.58 23.69
CA SER A 94 -26.46 -2.88 24.84
C SER A 94 -27.97 -2.69 24.77
N ASP A 95 -28.60 -2.81 23.59
CA ASP A 95 -30.05 -2.55 23.44
C ASP A 95 -30.85 -3.75 22.90
N GLN A 96 -30.26 -4.89 22.48
CA GLN A 96 -31.09 -5.88 21.72
C GLN A 96 -30.62 -7.34 21.58
N GLU A 97 -29.68 -7.87 22.37
CA GLU A 97 -29.27 -9.29 22.23
C GLU A 97 -29.95 -10.28 23.20
N GLU A 98 -30.68 -9.82 24.23
CA GLU A 98 -31.40 -10.75 25.13
C GLU A 98 -32.83 -11.11 24.65
N ALA A 99 -33.55 -10.22 23.96
CA ALA A 99 -34.97 -10.44 23.65
C ALA A 99 -35.28 -10.90 22.22
N ALA A 100 -34.45 -10.58 21.22
CA ALA A 100 -34.69 -10.96 19.81
C ALA A 100 -33.99 -12.26 19.38
N MET A 101 -32.97 -12.70 20.13
CA MET A 101 -32.15 -13.87 19.81
C MET A 101 -32.89 -15.21 20.02
N GLN A 102 -34.05 -15.22 20.69
CA GLN A 102 -34.81 -16.45 20.97
C GLN A 102 -35.71 -16.94 19.82
N THR A 103 -35.95 -16.14 18.77
CA THR A 103 -37.02 -16.47 17.80
C THR A 103 -36.58 -16.68 16.36
N CYS A 104 -35.38 -16.27 15.95
CA CYS A 104 -34.96 -16.44 14.56
C CYS A 104 -33.45 -16.57 14.39
N GLY A 105 -33.03 -17.64 13.72
CA GLY A 105 -31.62 -17.96 13.48
C GLY A 105 -30.89 -16.99 12.54
N TYR A 106 -29.74 -17.43 12.03
CA TYR A 106 -28.76 -16.68 11.22
C TYR A 106 -29.29 -15.93 9.98
N SER A 107 -30.57 -16.09 9.62
CA SER A 107 -31.19 -15.55 8.40
C SER A 107 -31.96 -14.24 8.59
N CYS A 108 -32.18 -13.77 9.83
CA CYS A 108 -33.07 -12.64 10.08
C CYS A 108 -32.39 -11.26 10.15
N SER A 109 -31.06 -11.18 10.20
CA SER A 109 -30.31 -9.93 10.12
C SER A 109 -29.42 -9.92 8.86
N PRO A 110 -29.63 -9.00 7.90
CA PRO A 110 -28.73 -8.86 6.75
C PRO A 110 -27.28 -8.55 7.17
N LEU A 111 -27.08 -8.03 8.38
CA LEU A 111 -25.80 -7.71 9.00
C LEU A 111 -24.91 -8.96 9.19
N ASN A 112 -25.45 -10.06 9.71
CA ASN A 112 -24.68 -11.28 9.99
C ASN A 112 -24.22 -11.96 8.69
N VAL A 113 -25.04 -11.85 7.62
CA VAL A 113 -24.67 -12.36 6.30
C VAL A 113 -23.49 -11.58 5.73
N VAL A 114 -23.47 -10.26 5.88
CA VAL A 114 -22.34 -9.41 5.46
C VAL A 114 -21.07 -9.78 6.22
N ASP A 115 -21.15 -9.95 7.53
CA ASP A 115 -19.99 -10.34 8.35
C ASP A 115 -19.44 -11.73 7.95
N LEU A 116 -20.32 -12.69 7.66
CA LEU A 116 -19.92 -14.00 7.13
C LEU A 116 -19.20 -13.89 5.78
N ILE A 117 -19.73 -13.07 4.86
CA ILE A 117 -19.09 -12.83 3.55
C ILE A 117 -17.70 -12.22 3.74
N VAL A 118 -17.58 -11.24 4.64
CA VAL A 118 -16.31 -10.58 4.96
C VAL A 118 -15.31 -11.59 5.52
N ASP A 119 -15.73 -12.48 6.42
CA ASP A 119 -14.89 -13.54 6.97
C ASP A 119 -14.43 -14.55 5.89
N ILE A 120 -15.32 -14.94 4.97
CA ILE A 120 -14.96 -15.79 3.82
C ILE A 120 -13.91 -15.11 2.94
N MET A 121 -14.05 -13.81 2.67
CA MET A 121 -13.06 -13.04 1.89
C MET A 121 -11.67 -13.03 2.55
N PHE A 122 -11.60 -12.99 3.89
CA PHE A 122 -10.33 -13.12 4.61
C PHE A 122 -9.71 -14.52 4.53
N ILE A 123 -10.53 -15.57 4.44
CA ILE A 123 -10.05 -16.94 4.20
C ILE A 123 -9.48 -17.03 2.76
N VAL A 124 -10.16 -16.44 1.78
CA VAL A 124 -9.66 -16.37 0.40
C VAL A 124 -8.33 -15.60 0.32
N ASP A 125 -8.17 -14.52 1.07
CA ASP A 125 -6.90 -13.77 1.17
C ASP A 125 -5.74 -14.67 1.65
N ILE A 126 -5.98 -15.54 2.64
CA ILE A 126 -4.97 -16.51 3.11
C ILE A 126 -4.56 -17.43 1.96
N ILE A 127 -5.52 -17.98 1.21
CA ILE A 127 -5.24 -18.86 0.07
C ILE A 127 -4.43 -18.14 -1.02
N ILE A 128 -4.76 -16.87 -1.30
CA ILE A 128 -4.02 -16.04 -2.26
C ILE A 128 -2.61 -15.75 -1.76
N ASN A 129 -2.42 -15.48 -0.47
CA ASN A 129 -1.10 -15.25 0.12
C ASN A 129 -0.20 -16.49 0.01
N PHE A 130 -0.76 -17.71 0.17
CA PHE A 130 -0.02 -18.96 -0.09
C PHE A 130 0.47 -19.12 -1.53
N ARG A 131 -0.18 -18.46 -2.49
CA ARG A 131 0.17 -18.49 -3.92
C ARG A 131 0.93 -17.26 -4.40
N THR A 132 1.15 -16.27 -3.53
CA THR A 132 1.85 -15.04 -3.89
C THR A 132 3.36 -15.20 -3.71
N THR A 133 4.17 -14.76 -4.67
CA THR A 133 5.64 -14.77 -4.53
C THR A 133 6.13 -13.84 -3.42
N TYR A 134 7.26 -14.16 -2.81
CA TYR A 134 7.96 -13.26 -1.89
C TYR A 134 9.39 -13.00 -2.38
N VAL A 135 9.96 -11.89 -1.92
CA VAL A 135 11.34 -11.51 -2.18
C VAL A 135 12.19 -11.98 -1.00
N ASN A 136 13.23 -12.77 -1.28
CA ASN A 136 14.14 -13.25 -0.25
C ASN A 136 15.15 -12.16 0.15
N SER A 137 15.92 -12.34 1.22
CA SER A 137 16.94 -11.38 1.66
C SER A 137 18.05 -11.09 0.64
N ASN A 138 18.15 -11.91 -0.42
CA ASN A 138 19.10 -11.73 -1.53
C ASN A 138 18.45 -11.00 -2.74
N ASP A 139 17.29 -10.36 -2.57
CA ASP A 139 16.48 -9.71 -3.62
C ASP A 139 16.02 -10.62 -4.77
N GLU A 140 16.19 -11.93 -4.62
CA GLU A 140 15.69 -12.92 -5.58
C GLU A 140 14.21 -13.23 -5.36
N VAL A 141 13.43 -13.21 -6.44
CA VAL A 141 12.00 -13.56 -6.42
C VAL A 141 11.85 -15.08 -6.41
N VAL A 142 11.46 -15.64 -5.27
CA VAL A 142 11.22 -17.08 -5.13
C VAL A 142 9.79 -17.40 -5.59
N SER A 143 9.67 -18.15 -6.68
CA SER A 143 8.37 -18.52 -7.29
C SER A 143 7.86 -19.92 -6.89
N GLN A 144 8.68 -20.72 -6.19
CA GLN A 144 8.37 -22.10 -5.83
C GLN A 144 7.31 -22.17 -4.71
N SER A 145 6.14 -22.72 -5.02
CA SER A 145 4.97 -22.77 -4.12
C SER A 145 5.26 -23.43 -2.76
N THR A 146 6.06 -24.50 -2.73
CA THR A 146 6.38 -25.22 -1.49
C THR A 146 7.24 -24.37 -0.55
N LYS A 147 8.22 -23.62 -1.09
CA LYS A 147 9.06 -22.72 -0.28
C LYS A 147 8.26 -21.54 0.25
N ILE A 148 7.39 -20.98 -0.59
CA ILE A 148 6.45 -19.91 -0.20
C ILE A 148 5.58 -20.38 0.97
N ALA A 149 4.99 -21.57 0.87
CA ALA A 149 4.13 -22.12 1.92
C ALA A 149 4.89 -22.32 3.24
N VAL A 150 6.07 -22.95 3.22
CA VAL A 150 6.87 -23.17 4.45
C VAL A 150 7.27 -21.85 5.11
N HIS A 151 7.70 -20.86 4.32
CA HIS A 151 8.04 -19.54 4.83
C HIS A 151 6.82 -18.86 5.47
N TYR A 152 5.65 -18.91 4.81
CA TYR A 152 4.42 -18.32 5.32
C TYR A 152 3.90 -19.03 6.58
N PHE A 153 3.98 -20.36 6.64
CA PHE A 153 3.63 -21.17 7.82
C PHE A 153 4.49 -20.83 9.04
N LYS A 154 5.81 -20.64 8.84
CA LYS A 154 6.74 -20.34 9.94
C LYS A 154 6.58 -18.93 10.51
N GLY A 155 6.11 -17.99 9.70
CA GLY A 155 5.95 -16.59 10.11
C GLY A 155 4.52 -16.27 10.54
N TRP A 156 3.66 -16.02 9.55
CA TRP A 156 2.46 -15.22 9.74
C TRP A 156 1.15 -16.00 9.67
N PHE A 157 1.20 -17.24 9.18
CA PHE A 157 0.01 -18.07 9.01
C PHE A 157 -0.83 -18.18 10.28
N LEU A 158 -0.21 -18.34 11.46
CA LEU A 158 -0.95 -18.49 12.72
C LEU A 158 -1.78 -17.25 13.05
N ILE A 159 -1.20 -16.06 12.89
CA ILE A 159 -1.91 -14.79 13.13
C ILE A 159 -3.05 -14.63 12.12
N ASP A 160 -2.78 -14.93 10.85
CA ASP A 160 -3.79 -14.81 9.80
C ASP A 160 -4.92 -15.82 9.98
N MET A 161 -4.61 -17.06 10.38
CA MET A 161 -5.58 -18.10 10.68
C MET A 161 -6.48 -17.69 11.85
N VAL A 162 -5.92 -17.27 12.98
CA VAL A 162 -6.69 -16.84 14.17
C VAL A 162 -7.62 -15.67 13.83
N ALA A 163 -7.13 -14.70 13.02
CA ALA A 163 -7.91 -13.54 12.61
C ALA A 163 -9.06 -13.85 11.63
N ALA A 164 -9.03 -15.00 10.94
CA ALA A 164 -10.00 -15.41 9.93
C ALA A 164 -11.12 -16.32 10.47
N ILE A 165 -11.07 -16.71 11.76
CA ILE A 165 -12.08 -17.59 12.35
C ILE A 165 -13.38 -16.81 12.61
N PRO A 166 -14.53 -17.25 12.05
CA PRO A 166 -15.84 -16.66 12.35
C PRO A 166 -16.35 -17.17 13.71
N PHE A 167 -15.90 -16.53 14.80
CA PHE A 167 -16.23 -16.97 16.16
C PHE A 167 -17.75 -16.97 16.46
N ASP A 168 -18.54 -16.14 15.78
CA ASP A 168 -20.00 -16.09 15.96
C ASP A 168 -20.71 -17.40 15.56
N LEU A 169 -20.16 -18.16 14.61
CA LEU A 169 -20.73 -19.44 14.18
C LEU A 169 -20.45 -20.56 15.20
N LEU A 170 -19.30 -20.49 15.87
CA LEU A 170 -18.95 -21.42 16.94
C LEU A 170 -19.84 -21.21 18.16
N ILE A 171 -20.19 -19.97 18.47
CA ILE A 171 -21.02 -19.58 19.62
C ILE A 171 -22.46 -20.10 19.47
N TYR A 172 -23.06 -19.99 18.27
CA TYR A 172 -24.41 -20.53 18.01
C TYR A 172 -24.50 -22.03 18.25
N ARG A 173 -23.39 -22.75 18.05
CA ARG A 173 -23.32 -24.20 18.25
C ARG A 173 -23.08 -24.61 19.70
N SER A 174 -22.50 -23.74 20.53
CA SER A 174 -22.02 -24.10 21.87
C SER A 174 -22.96 -23.80 23.03
N GLY A 175 -24.13 -23.20 22.81
CA GLY A 175 -25.31 -23.27 23.68
C GLY A 175 -25.23 -22.78 25.15
N GLU A 176 -24.06 -22.50 25.74
CA GLU A 176 -23.94 -22.28 27.19
C GLU A 176 -22.89 -21.20 27.59
N GLU A 177 -23.34 -20.27 28.45
CA GLU A 177 -22.68 -19.58 29.59
C GLU A 177 -21.24 -19.02 29.48
N THR A 178 -20.67 -18.87 28.29
CA THR A 178 -19.30 -18.31 28.12
C THR A 178 -19.28 -16.85 27.67
N THR A 179 -20.22 -16.02 28.16
CA THR A 179 -20.41 -14.61 27.75
C THR A 179 -19.16 -13.73 27.86
N THR A 180 -18.28 -14.00 28.83
CA THR A 180 -17.02 -13.27 29.03
C THR A 180 -15.93 -13.66 28.02
N LEU A 181 -15.78 -14.96 27.74
CA LEU A 181 -14.87 -15.47 26.70
C LEU A 181 -15.36 -15.06 25.29
N ILE A 182 -16.67 -14.99 25.10
CA ILE A 182 -17.32 -14.54 23.85
C ILE A 182 -16.93 -13.08 23.51
N GLY A 183 -16.93 -12.19 24.50
CA GLY A 183 -16.49 -10.79 24.32
C GLY A 183 -15.01 -10.68 23.95
N LEU A 184 -14.15 -11.48 24.61
CA LEU A 184 -12.71 -11.51 24.33
C LEU A 184 -12.42 -12.09 22.93
N LEU A 185 -13.14 -13.11 22.49
CA LEU A 185 -12.97 -13.69 21.16
C LEU A 185 -13.42 -12.73 20.04
N LYS A 186 -14.42 -11.88 20.27
CA LYS A 186 -14.78 -10.81 19.31
C LYS A 186 -13.62 -9.81 19.12
N THR A 187 -12.79 -9.56 20.13
CA THR A 187 -11.59 -8.70 19.99
C THR A 187 -10.50 -9.29 19.10
N ALA A 188 -10.46 -10.62 18.92
CA ALA A 188 -9.52 -11.27 18.02
C ALA A 188 -9.69 -10.81 16.56
N ARG A 189 -10.87 -10.30 16.18
CA ARG A 189 -11.07 -9.70 14.84
C ARG A 189 -10.20 -8.46 14.62
N LEU A 190 -9.84 -7.73 15.68
CA LEU A 190 -8.96 -6.56 15.57
C LEU A 190 -7.52 -6.94 15.18
N LEU A 191 -7.11 -8.21 15.35
CA LEU A 191 -5.82 -8.72 14.86
C LEU A 191 -5.69 -8.57 13.33
N ARG A 192 -6.80 -8.42 12.59
CA ARG A 192 -6.80 -8.10 11.16
C ARG A 192 -6.04 -6.81 10.84
N LEU A 193 -5.94 -5.86 11.78
CA LEU A 193 -5.18 -4.62 11.61
C LEU A 193 -3.67 -4.84 11.51
N VAL A 194 -3.15 -5.92 12.11
CA VAL A 194 -1.75 -6.33 11.95
C VAL A 194 -1.42 -6.59 10.48
N ARG A 195 -2.40 -7.03 9.68
CA ARG A 195 -2.24 -7.20 8.23
C ARG A 195 -2.03 -5.87 7.49
N VAL A 196 -2.69 -4.80 7.93
CA VAL A 196 -2.55 -3.45 7.35
C VAL A 196 -1.17 -2.89 7.69
N ALA A 197 -0.73 -3.04 8.94
CA ALA A 197 0.61 -2.61 9.37
C ALA A 197 1.72 -3.25 8.53
N ARG A 198 1.59 -4.53 8.15
CA ARG A 198 2.55 -5.22 7.28
C ARG A 198 2.58 -4.71 5.84
N LYS A 199 1.44 -4.28 5.31
CA LYS A 199 1.33 -3.75 3.95
C LYS A 199 1.71 -2.26 3.89
N LEU A 200 1.86 -1.60 5.05
CA LEU A 200 2.19 -0.19 5.16
C LEU A 200 3.53 0.14 4.49
N ASP A 201 4.55 -0.75 4.58
CA ASP A 201 5.85 -0.52 3.96
C ASP A 201 5.73 -0.29 2.45
N ARG A 202 4.90 -1.08 1.77
CA ARG A 202 4.63 -0.92 0.34
C ARG A 202 3.79 0.33 0.04
N TYR A 203 2.80 0.64 0.90
CA TYR A 203 2.00 1.85 0.74
C TYR A 203 2.80 3.12 1.04
N SER A 204 3.89 3.03 1.81
CA SER A 204 4.76 4.15 2.16
C SER A 204 5.47 4.79 0.97
N GLU A 205 5.62 4.03 -0.12
CA GLU A 205 6.14 4.52 -1.40
C GLU A 205 5.22 5.57 -2.03
N TYR A 206 3.91 5.45 -1.82
CA TYR A 206 2.90 6.37 -2.34
C TYR A 206 2.53 7.41 -1.27
N GLY A 207 3.14 8.61 -1.34
CA GLY A 207 2.93 9.67 -0.33
C GLY A 207 1.45 10.01 -0.07
N ALA A 208 0.60 10.02 -1.10
CA ALA A 208 -0.84 10.25 -0.95
C ALA A 208 -1.57 9.10 -0.21
N ALA A 209 -1.14 7.85 -0.40
CA ALA A 209 -1.69 6.69 0.31
C ALA A 209 -1.35 6.75 1.81
N VAL A 210 -0.14 7.19 2.16
CA VAL A 210 0.26 7.41 3.56
C VAL A 210 -0.64 8.44 4.25
N LEU A 211 -0.92 9.56 3.59
CA LEU A 211 -1.82 10.59 4.11
C LEU A 211 -3.24 10.04 4.34
N PHE A 212 -3.76 9.30 3.36
CA PHE A 212 -5.09 8.68 3.48
C PHE A 212 -5.14 7.66 4.62
N LEU A 213 -4.14 6.78 4.74
CA LEU A 213 -4.03 5.81 5.82
C LEU A 213 -3.92 6.49 7.18
N LEU A 214 -3.16 7.58 7.30
CA LEU A 214 -3.02 8.37 8.52
C LEU A 214 -4.34 9.04 8.94
N MET A 215 -5.10 9.57 7.98
CA MET A 215 -6.44 10.12 8.24
C MET A 215 -7.41 9.02 8.71
N CYS A 216 -7.37 7.85 8.06
CA CYS A 216 -8.19 6.70 8.44
C CYS A 216 -7.85 6.20 9.85
N THR A 217 -6.56 6.08 10.21
CA THR A 217 -6.17 5.64 11.57
C THR A 217 -6.60 6.63 12.64
N PHE A 218 -6.51 7.94 12.36
CA PHE A 218 -7.05 8.96 13.27
C PHE A 218 -8.56 8.80 13.48
N ALA A 219 -9.33 8.68 12.40
CA ALA A 219 -10.78 8.48 12.48
C ALA A 219 -11.15 7.19 13.23
N LEU A 220 -10.39 6.11 13.03
CA LEU A 220 -10.56 4.85 13.75
C LEU A 220 -10.30 5.00 15.25
N ILE A 221 -9.22 5.69 15.65
CA ILE A 221 -8.91 5.94 17.06
C ILE A 221 -10.03 6.78 17.71
N ALA A 222 -10.49 7.85 17.05
CA ALA A 222 -11.60 8.66 17.54
C ALA A 222 -12.88 7.84 17.72
N HIS A 223 -13.21 6.99 16.74
CA HIS A 223 -14.34 6.06 16.82
C HIS A 223 -14.20 5.08 17.99
N TRP A 224 -13.02 4.49 18.20
CA TRP A 224 -12.77 3.56 19.31
C TRP A 224 -12.90 4.24 20.66
N LEU A 225 -12.35 5.43 20.80
CA LEU A 225 -12.50 6.24 22.02
C LEU A 225 -13.97 6.57 22.27
N ALA A 226 -14.77 6.82 21.24
CA ALA A 226 -16.21 7.07 21.38
C ALA A 226 -16.98 5.83 21.79
N CYS A 227 -16.62 4.65 21.24
CA CYS A 227 -17.17 3.36 21.66
C CYS A 227 -16.84 3.07 23.13
N ILE A 228 -15.60 3.32 23.55
CA ILE A 228 -15.16 3.17 24.95
C ILE A 228 -15.91 4.15 25.86
N TRP A 229 -16.05 5.42 25.45
CA TRP A 229 -16.79 6.43 26.21
C TRP A 229 -18.26 6.03 26.42
N TYR A 230 -18.88 5.46 25.40
CA TYR A 230 -20.21 4.87 25.52
C TYR A 230 -20.27 3.65 26.43
N ALA A 231 -19.31 2.73 26.30
CA ALA A 231 -19.24 1.56 27.19
C ALA A 231 -19.12 1.98 28.66
N ILE A 232 -18.29 2.99 28.98
CA ILE A 232 -18.17 3.55 30.33
C ILE A 232 -19.52 4.12 30.78
N GLY A 233 -20.17 4.94 29.95
CA GLY A 233 -21.49 5.52 30.28
C GLY A 233 -22.58 4.46 30.51
N SER A 234 -22.52 3.33 29.79
CA SER A 234 -23.44 2.21 29.96
C SER A 234 -23.21 1.48 31.30
N VAL A 235 -21.96 1.27 31.70
CA VAL A 235 -21.59 0.64 32.98
C VAL A 235 -21.88 1.57 34.17
N GLU A 236 -21.63 2.88 34.02
CA GLU A 236 -21.99 3.88 35.03
C GLU A 236 -23.52 3.92 35.23
N ARG A 237 -24.30 3.77 34.16
CA ARG A 237 -25.76 3.71 34.25
C ARG A 237 -26.25 2.56 35.13
N THR A 238 -25.68 1.36 34.99
CA THR A 238 -26.08 0.19 35.78
C THR A 238 -25.63 0.27 37.24
N THR A 239 -24.56 1.01 37.52
CA THR A 239 -23.93 1.06 38.86
C THR A 239 -24.41 2.25 39.70
N SER A 240 -24.67 3.40 39.06
CA SER A 240 -24.87 4.69 39.74
C SER A 240 -26.29 5.24 39.61
N HIS A 241 -27.29 4.40 39.27
CA HIS A 241 -28.72 4.73 39.21
C HIS A 241 -29.03 6.10 38.55
N GLY A 242 -28.48 6.36 37.37
CA GLY A 242 -28.82 7.55 36.57
C GLY A 242 -27.94 8.79 36.83
N VAL A 243 -26.83 8.67 37.57
CA VAL A 243 -25.81 9.73 37.62
C VAL A 243 -24.70 9.41 36.63
N GLY A 244 -24.80 9.96 35.41
CA GLY A 244 -23.82 9.76 34.34
C GLY A 244 -24.13 10.62 33.12
N TRP A 245 -23.15 10.77 32.22
CA TRP A 245 -23.32 11.64 31.04
C TRP A 245 -24.49 11.21 30.14
N LEU A 246 -24.77 9.90 30.10
CA LEU A 246 -25.88 9.33 29.33
C LEU A 246 -27.25 9.74 29.90
N ALA A 247 -27.38 9.84 31.23
CA ALA A 247 -28.61 10.32 31.87
C ALA A 247 -28.82 11.82 31.65
N THR A 248 -27.76 12.62 31.73
CA THR A 248 -27.78 14.06 31.38
C THR A 248 -28.22 14.25 29.92
N LEU A 249 -27.72 13.42 29.01
CA LEU A 249 -28.13 13.42 27.61
C LEU A 249 -29.64 13.13 27.45
N GLY A 250 -30.14 12.08 28.13
CA GLY A 250 -31.56 11.74 28.14
C GLY A 250 -32.44 12.90 28.62
N GLY A 251 -32.01 13.61 29.67
CA GLY A 251 -32.69 14.81 30.16
C GLY A 251 -32.70 15.96 29.14
N GLN A 252 -31.55 16.22 28.49
CA GLN A 252 -31.43 17.30 27.49
C GLN A 252 -32.26 17.04 26.22
N LEU A 253 -32.36 15.78 25.78
CA LEU A 253 -33.21 15.42 24.63
C LEU A 253 -34.69 15.23 24.99
N GLY A 254 -35.08 15.37 26.26
CA GLY A 254 -36.44 15.07 26.72
C GLY A 254 -36.82 13.58 26.57
N LYS A 255 -35.83 12.70 26.46
CA LYS A 255 -35.98 11.24 26.36
C LYS A 255 -35.24 10.57 27.53
N PRO A 256 -35.71 10.78 28.78
CA PRO A 256 -35.10 10.14 29.94
C PRO A 256 -35.23 8.62 29.84
N PHE A 257 -34.24 7.92 30.39
CA PHE A 257 -34.30 6.47 30.55
C PHE A 257 -35.35 6.13 31.62
N ASN A 258 -36.24 5.18 31.31
CA ASN A 258 -37.27 4.69 32.20
C ASN A 258 -37.12 3.18 32.37
N GLU A 259 -36.80 2.71 33.57
CA GLU A 259 -36.56 1.29 33.84
C GLU A 259 -37.79 0.40 33.58
N SER A 260 -38.99 0.98 33.58
CA SER A 260 -40.25 0.25 33.31
C SER A 260 -40.52 0.00 31.82
N ILE A 261 -39.84 0.71 30.90
CA ILE A 261 -40.07 0.62 29.46
C ILE A 261 -38.77 0.17 28.79
N MET A 262 -38.75 -1.07 28.30
CA MET A 262 -37.66 -1.59 27.46
C MET A 262 -37.49 -0.70 26.22
N GLY A 263 -36.26 -0.25 25.97
CA GLY A 263 -35.93 0.64 24.85
C GLY A 263 -36.22 2.13 25.09
N SER A 264 -36.53 2.53 26.32
CA SER A 264 -36.60 3.95 26.68
C SER A 264 -35.20 4.60 26.70
N GLY A 265 -35.11 5.83 26.19
CA GLY A 265 -33.87 6.61 26.12
C GLY A 265 -33.63 7.26 24.76
N PRO A 266 -32.50 7.97 24.59
CA PRO A 266 -32.07 8.52 23.31
C PRO A 266 -31.84 7.42 22.27
N SER A 267 -31.98 7.75 20.99
CA SER A 267 -31.74 6.76 19.93
C SER A 267 -30.26 6.37 19.87
N ILE A 268 -29.94 5.18 19.32
CA ILE A 268 -28.55 4.72 19.11
C ILE A 268 -27.74 5.76 18.33
N ARG A 269 -28.37 6.45 17.36
CA ARG A 269 -27.75 7.53 16.61
C ARG A 269 -27.39 8.72 17.50
N ASP A 270 -28.30 9.13 18.38
CA ASP A 270 -28.06 10.25 19.31
C ASP A 270 -26.92 9.89 20.28
N LYS A 271 -26.96 8.68 20.86
CA LYS A 271 -25.89 8.14 21.73
C LYS A 271 -24.52 8.15 21.02
N TYR A 272 -24.48 7.66 19.77
CA TYR A 272 -23.26 7.55 18.97
C TYR A 272 -22.69 8.92 18.56
N VAL A 273 -23.54 9.81 18.02
CA VAL A 273 -23.12 11.15 17.59
C VAL A 273 -22.64 11.99 18.78
N THR A 274 -23.33 11.90 19.91
CA THR A 274 -22.90 12.61 21.13
C THR A 274 -21.60 12.04 21.69
N ALA A 275 -21.41 10.71 21.69
CA ALA A 275 -20.14 10.12 22.13
C ALA A 275 -18.98 10.57 21.23
N LEU A 276 -19.16 10.59 19.91
CA LEU A 276 -18.18 11.13 18.97
C LEU A 276 -17.92 12.62 19.24
N TYR A 277 -18.97 13.42 19.40
CA TYR A 277 -18.85 14.85 19.71
C TYR A 277 -18.02 15.07 20.99
N PHE A 278 -18.27 14.31 22.06
CA PHE A 278 -17.46 14.42 23.29
C PHE A 278 -16.00 14.02 23.07
N THR A 279 -15.71 13.02 22.24
CA THR A 279 -14.31 12.67 21.93
C THR A 279 -13.59 13.74 21.12
N PHE A 280 -14.29 14.43 20.20
CA PHE A 280 -13.72 15.50 19.40
C PHE A 280 -13.64 16.86 20.14
N SER A 281 -14.64 17.18 20.95
CA SER A 281 -14.76 18.47 21.64
C SER A 281 -14.19 18.47 23.07
N SER A 282 -13.84 17.30 23.62
CA SER A 282 -13.00 17.07 24.81
C SER A 282 -13.17 18.11 25.94
N LEU A 283 -14.23 17.96 26.76
CA LEU A 283 -14.37 18.82 27.97
C LEU A 283 -14.72 18.11 29.29
N THR A 284 -14.77 16.77 29.35
CA THR A 284 -15.47 16.13 30.49
C THR A 284 -14.62 15.25 31.43
N SER A 285 -13.36 14.95 31.14
CA SER A 285 -12.56 14.07 32.01
C SER A 285 -11.07 14.43 32.01
N LYS A 286 -10.53 14.84 33.18
CA LYS A 286 -9.19 15.42 33.33
C LYS A 286 -8.06 14.55 32.75
N ILE A 287 -8.09 13.24 32.95
CA ILE A 287 -7.01 12.33 32.49
C ILE A 287 -7.23 11.91 31.04
N PHE A 288 -8.42 11.42 30.71
CA PHE A 288 -8.75 10.98 29.34
C PHE A 288 -8.67 12.15 28.33
N SER A 289 -9.05 13.37 28.71
CA SER A 289 -8.91 14.56 27.88
C SER A 289 -7.44 14.91 27.59
N ILE A 290 -6.55 14.82 28.58
CA ILE A 290 -5.10 15.03 28.39
C ILE A 290 -4.54 14.00 27.40
N CYS A 291 -4.89 12.71 27.55
CA CYS A 291 -4.46 11.66 26.63
C CYS A 291 -4.94 11.92 25.20
N VAL A 292 -6.22 12.25 25.01
CA VAL A 292 -6.80 12.53 23.70
C VAL A 292 -6.16 13.75 23.05
N MET A 293 -5.93 14.82 23.81
CA MET A 293 -5.33 16.05 23.31
C MET A 293 -3.87 15.85 22.90
N LEU A 294 -3.10 15.04 23.65
CA LEU A 294 -1.73 14.69 23.32
C LEU A 294 -1.65 13.83 22.05
N VAL A 295 -2.50 12.81 21.92
CA VAL A 295 -2.60 11.99 20.71
C VAL A 295 -3.01 12.84 19.50
N GLY A 296 -3.97 13.75 19.68
CA GLY A 296 -4.41 14.69 18.65
C GLY A 296 -3.29 15.63 18.19
N ALA A 297 -2.47 16.15 19.11
CA ALA A 297 -1.34 17.02 18.78
C ALA A 297 -0.25 16.29 17.97
N LEU A 298 0.10 15.06 18.37
CA LEU A 298 1.07 14.24 17.63
C LEU A 298 0.56 13.88 16.23
N MET A 299 -0.73 13.56 16.12
CA MET A 299 -1.37 13.26 14.84
C MET A 299 -1.36 14.49 13.91
N TYR A 300 -1.73 15.66 14.42
CA TYR A 300 -1.69 16.91 13.67
C TYR A 300 -0.29 17.20 13.15
N ALA A 301 0.74 17.10 14.00
CA ALA A 301 2.13 17.26 13.59
C ALA A 301 2.54 16.28 12.49
N SER A 302 2.14 15.01 12.60
CA SER A 302 2.39 13.96 11.59
C SER A 302 1.71 14.26 10.25
N ILE A 303 0.45 14.68 10.25
CA ILE A 303 -0.30 15.03 9.02
C ILE A 303 0.39 16.21 8.33
N PHE A 304 0.68 17.29 9.06
CA PHE A 304 1.35 18.46 8.51
C PHE A 304 2.75 18.13 7.97
N GLY A 305 3.50 17.27 8.67
CA GLY A 305 4.80 16.78 8.20
C GLY A 305 4.71 16.02 6.89
N ASN A 306 3.76 15.09 6.78
CA ASN A 306 3.55 14.31 5.55
C ASN A 306 3.05 15.17 4.39
N VAL A 307 2.11 16.08 4.62
CA VAL A 307 1.66 17.05 3.60
C VAL A 307 2.83 17.90 3.11
N SER A 308 3.65 18.42 4.02
CA SER A 308 4.84 19.20 3.67
C SER A 308 5.84 18.40 2.84
N ALA A 309 6.09 17.14 3.20
CA ALA A 309 6.97 16.25 2.44
C ALA A 309 6.42 15.94 1.04
N ILE A 310 5.11 15.75 0.90
CA ILE A 310 4.47 15.54 -0.41
C ILE A 310 4.58 16.80 -1.27
N ILE A 311 4.29 17.98 -0.71
CA ILE A 311 4.43 19.27 -1.40
C ILE A 311 5.88 19.45 -1.87
N GLN A 312 6.86 19.21 -1.00
CA GLN A 312 8.27 19.28 -1.36
C GLN A 312 8.62 18.34 -2.52
N ARG A 313 8.13 17.09 -2.52
CA ARG A 313 8.34 16.13 -3.61
C ARG A 313 7.67 16.58 -4.92
N LEU A 314 6.42 17.04 -4.87
CA LEU A 314 5.67 17.53 -6.05
C LEU A 314 6.35 18.73 -6.70
N TYR A 315 6.79 19.71 -5.90
CA TYR A 315 7.45 20.91 -6.42
C TYR A 315 8.94 20.70 -6.73
N SER A 316 9.58 19.62 -6.25
CA SER A 316 11.01 19.37 -6.48
C SER A 316 11.38 19.24 -7.96
N GLY A 317 10.54 18.58 -8.78
CA GLY A 317 10.77 18.42 -10.22
C GLY A 317 10.73 19.75 -10.96
N THR A 318 9.67 20.53 -10.72
CA THR A 318 9.48 21.87 -11.29
C THR A 318 10.53 22.86 -10.80
N ALA A 319 10.90 22.80 -9.51
CA ALA A 319 11.95 23.64 -8.94
C ALA A 319 13.33 23.31 -9.54
N ARG A 320 13.65 22.03 -9.75
CA ARG A 320 14.89 21.61 -10.43
C ARG A 320 14.91 22.09 -11.88
N TYR A 321 13.80 21.97 -12.60
CA TYR A 321 13.65 22.50 -13.95
C TYR A 321 13.87 24.02 -14.01
N HIS A 322 13.20 24.77 -13.12
CA HIS A 322 13.39 26.22 -13.04
C HIS A 322 14.83 26.58 -12.66
N ALA A 323 15.46 25.86 -11.72
CA ALA A 323 16.86 26.11 -11.35
C ALA A 323 17.84 25.83 -12.52
N GLN A 324 17.60 24.79 -13.32
CA GLN A 324 18.39 24.52 -14.52
C GLN A 324 18.15 25.59 -15.59
N MET A 325 16.90 25.96 -15.86
CA MET A 325 16.55 27.02 -16.80
C MET A 325 17.15 28.37 -16.41
N MET A 326 17.19 28.70 -15.11
CA MET A 326 17.84 29.92 -14.61
C MET A 326 19.35 29.89 -14.86
N ARG A 327 20.02 28.75 -14.61
CA ARG A 327 21.45 28.58 -14.95
C ARG A 327 21.72 28.74 -16.45
N VAL A 328 20.88 28.18 -17.30
CA VAL A 328 21.02 28.34 -18.76
C VAL A 328 20.82 29.80 -19.17
N ARG A 329 19.80 30.49 -18.64
CA ARG A 329 19.58 31.91 -18.90
C ARG A 329 20.74 32.79 -18.44
N GLU A 330 21.34 32.47 -17.29
CA GLU A 330 22.49 33.17 -16.74
C GLU A 330 23.74 32.96 -17.61
N PHE A 331 23.98 31.72 -18.07
CA PHE A 331 25.05 31.40 -19.01
C PHE A 331 24.93 32.17 -20.34
N ILE A 332 23.72 32.22 -20.91
CA ILE A 332 23.42 32.96 -22.14
C ILE A 332 23.63 34.47 -21.94
N ARG A 333 23.23 35.00 -20.78
CA ARG A 333 23.43 36.42 -20.42
C ARG A 333 24.92 36.76 -20.29
N PHE A 334 25.71 35.86 -19.70
CA PHE A 334 27.16 36.05 -19.51
C PHE A 334 27.93 36.05 -20.85
N HIS A 335 27.55 35.19 -21.79
CA HIS A 335 28.24 35.06 -23.09
C HIS A 335 27.71 36.00 -24.20
N GLN A 336 26.75 36.90 -23.92
CA GLN A 336 26.23 37.92 -24.85
C GLN A 336 25.83 37.36 -26.23
N ILE A 337 25.13 36.22 -26.27
CA ILE A 337 24.76 35.56 -27.53
C ILE A 337 23.67 36.38 -28.26
N PRO A 338 23.86 36.77 -29.54
CA PRO A 338 22.88 37.57 -30.27
C PRO A 338 21.55 36.81 -30.50
N ASN A 339 20.44 37.56 -30.49
CA ASN A 339 19.05 37.06 -30.42
C ASN A 339 18.64 35.92 -31.41
N PRO A 340 19.11 35.83 -32.68
CA PRO A 340 18.62 34.79 -33.59
C PRO A 340 19.10 33.37 -33.26
N LEU A 341 20.23 33.19 -32.57
CA LEU A 341 20.76 31.86 -32.19
C LEU A 341 20.10 31.31 -30.91
N ARG A 342 19.58 32.20 -30.06
CA ARG A 342 18.98 31.87 -28.75
C ARG A 342 17.67 31.08 -28.86
N GLN A 343 16.91 31.30 -29.94
CA GLN A 343 15.65 30.59 -30.19
C GLN A 343 15.87 29.16 -30.70
N LEU A 344 16.93 28.95 -31.48
CA LEU A 344 17.26 27.65 -32.07
C LEU A 344 17.77 26.67 -31.00
N ASP A 345 18.64 27.14 -30.11
CA ASP A 345 19.24 26.30 -29.06
C ASP A 345 18.22 25.89 -27.99
N LEU A 346 17.33 26.80 -27.59
CA LEU A 346 16.25 26.50 -26.64
C LEU A 346 15.26 25.48 -27.21
N HIS A 347 15.01 25.52 -28.53
CA HIS A 347 14.13 24.58 -29.22
C HIS A 347 14.78 23.19 -29.38
N LEU A 348 16.11 23.13 -29.58
CA LEU A 348 16.88 21.88 -29.61
C LEU A 348 16.96 21.22 -28.23
N VAL A 349 17.17 21.99 -27.16
CA VAL A 349 17.18 21.46 -25.78
C VAL A 349 15.79 20.94 -25.38
N CYS A 350 14.71 21.65 -25.71
CA CYS A 350 13.35 21.17 -25.47
C CYS A 350 13.03 19.90 -26.28
N ARG A 351 13.49 19.79 -27.53
CA ARG A 351 13.27 18.60 -28.38
C ARG A 351 14.06 17.39 -27.88
N ALA A 352 15.34 17.56 -27.55
CA ALA A 352 16.16 16.49 -27.00
C ALA A 352 15.62 15.94 -25.67
N HIS A 353 15.01 16.79 -24.84
CA HIS A 353 14.42 16.37 -23.57
C HIS A 353 13.04 15.73 -23.71
N HIS A 354 12.29 16.06 -24.77
CA HIS A 354 11.02 15.42 -25.13
C HIS A 354 11.25 14.00 -25.68
N ASP A 355 12.29 13.81 -26.50
CA ASP A 355 12.66 12.50 -27.05
C ASP A 355 13.21 11.55 -25.97
N LEU A 356 13.83 12.09 -24.91
CA LEU A 356 14.28 11.28 -23.75
C LEU A 356 13.12 10.73 -22.90
N HIS A 357 11.96 11.39 -22.94
CA HIS A 357 10.78 11.02 -22.15
C HIS A 357 9.84 10.04 -22.87
N LEU A 358 10.04 9.81 -24.18
CA LEU A 358 9.31 8.84 -25.00
C LEU A 358 10.06 7.50 -25.16
N GLY A 359 11.30 7.42 -24.64
CA GLY A 359 12.16 6.23 -24.69
C GLY A 359 12.27 5.43 -23.37
N LEU A 360 11.47 5.78 -22.36
CA LEU A 360 11.27 5.08 -21.08
C LEU A 360 9.76 4.89 -20.88
#